data_AF-A0A960R389-F1
#
_entry.id   AF-A0A960R389-F1
#
_cell.length_a   1.000
_cell.length_b   1.000
_cell.length_c   1.000
_cell.angle_alpha   90.00
_cell.angle_beta   90.00
_cell.angle_gamma   90.00
#
_symmetry.space_group_name_H-M   'P 1'
#
loop_
_entity.id
_entity.type
_entity.pdbx_description
1 polymer ?
#
loop_
_entity_poly.entity_id
_entity_poly.type
_entity_poly.pdbx_seq_one_letter_code
_entity_poly.pdbx_strand_id
1 'polypeptide(L)'
;AATGGFTGATVALAIRYGVARGVFSNESGLGSAPIAAAAAQTDEPVEQAVVSMTGTFIDSIIVCTLTGLALVVTGVWTEGKDLAGSMTQHAFSRGLPGESGGIVVGIGVITFAYSSLVGWAYYGERCTEYLLGVKSVMPYRILWVVAVVVGSVGGLHIVWDIADVLNGLMALPNLIALLALSGVIAKETRDYWAKKANG
;
A
#
# COMPACT_ATOMS: atom_id res chain seq x y z
N ALA A 1 36.84 -1.73 -11.91
CA ALA A 1 36.35 -1.92 -10.52
C ALA A 1 35.46 -0.77 -10.04
N ALA A 2 35.93 0.49 -10.09
CA ALA A 2 35.16 1.65 -9.61
C ALA A 2 33.84 1.92 -10.38
N THR A 3 33.83 1.76 -11.70
CA THR A 3 32.61 1.91 -12.53
C THR A 3 31.57 0.82 -12.27
N GLY A 4 31.99 -0.44 -12.11
CA GLY A 4 31.10 -1.55 -11.75
C GLY A 4 30.56 -1.44 -10.31
N GLY A 5 31.37 -0.93 -9.38
CA GLY A 5 30.94 -0.65 -8.00
C GLY A 5 29.93 0.50 -7.91
N PHE A 6 30.11 1.55 -8.71
CA PHE A 6 29.17 2.67 -8.79
C PHE A 6 27.84 2.25 -9.40
N THR A 7 27.84 1.55 -10.55
CA THR A 7 26.61 1.03 -11.16
C THR A 7 25.91 0.01 -10.26
N GLY A 8 26.65 -0.85 -9.55
CA GLY A 8 26.07 -1.79 -8.59
C GLY A 8 25.41 -1.08 -7.41
N ALA A 9 26.04 -0.03 -6.87
CA ALA A 9 25.50 0.73 -5.76
C ALA A 9 24.21 1.48 -6.13
N THR A 10 24.14 2.07 -7.34
CA THR A 10 22.93 2.77 -7.80
C THR A 10 21.76 1.82 -8.02
N VAL A 11 22.01 0.63 -8.61
CA VAL A 11 20.97 -0.40 -8.79
C VAL A 11 20.48 -0.92 -7.44
N ALA A 12 21.38 -1.22 -6.50
CA ALA A 12 21.00 -1.67 -5.17
C ALA A 12 20.14 -0.61 -4.43
N LEU A 13 20.48 0.66 -4.58
CA LEU A 13 19.71 1.77 -4.00
C LEU A 13 18.33 1.90 -4.64
N ALA A 14 18.23 1.76 -5.96
CA ALA A 14 16.96 1.78 -6.68
C ALA A 14 16.04 0.63 -6.25
N ILE A 15 16.59 -0.60 -6.12
CA ILE A 15 15.85 -1.75 -5.62
C ILE A 15 15.37 -1.50 -4.19
N ARG A 16 16.24 -1.01 -3.31
CA ARG A 16 15.88 -0.75 -1.91
C ARG A 16 14.72 0.23 -1.80
N TYR A 17 14.79 1.38 -2.49
CA TYR A 17 13.70 2.36 -2.45
C TYR A 17 12.45 1.89 -3.17
N GLY A 18 12.60 1.16 -4.27
CA GLY A 18 11.48 0.56 -5.01
C GLY A 18 10.73 -0.47 -4.18
N VAL A 19 11.45 -1.37 -3.49
CA VAL A 19 10.85 -2.38 -2.59
C VAL A 19 10.21 -1.70 -1.39
N ALA A 20 10.90 -0.78 -0.72
CA ALA A 20 10.36 -0.09 0.46
C ALA A 20 9.06 0.67 0.14
N ARG A 21 9.03 1.44 -0.95
CA ARG A 21 7.84 2.20 -1.36
C ARG A 21 6.77 1.32 -2.01
N GLY A 22 7.16 0.24 -2.70
CA GLY A 22 6.24 -0.73 -3.28
C GLY A 22 5.46 -1.49 -2.21
N VAL A 23 6.14 -2.01 -1.19
CA VAL A 23 5.50 -2.68 -0.03
C VAL A 23 4.59 -1.72 0.73
N PHE A 24 4.97 -0.44 0.84
CA PHE A 24 4.10 0.57 1.43
C PHE A 24 2.81 0.81 0.61
N SER A 25 2.91 0.80 -0.72
CA SER A 25 1.76 1.07 -1.60
C SER A 25 0.74 -0.07 -1.60
N ASN A 26 1.22 -1.31 -1.78
CA ASN A 26 0.36 -2.47 -1.97
C ASN A 26 0.17 -3.34 -0.72
N GLU A 27 0.79 -2.95 0.40
CA GLU A 27 0.71 -3.62 1.70
C GLU A 27 1.16 -5.10 1.68
N SER A 28 1.96 -5.50 0.69
CA SER A 28 2.37 -6.90 0.51
C SER A 28 3.22 -7.37 1.68
N GLY A 29 2.75 -8.41 2.36
CA GLY A 29 3.43 -9.00 3.50
C GLY A 29 3.16 -8.31 4.84
N LEU A 30 2.43 -7.18 4.87
CA LEU A 30 2.06 -6.50 6.12
C LEU A 30 0.97 -7.22 6.91
N GLY A 31 0.13 -8.02 6.24
CA GLY A 31 -0.96 -8.76 6.88
C GLY A 31 -2.22 -7.93 7.17
N SER A 32 -2.26 -6.66 6.76
CA SER A 32 -3.41 -5.76 6.91
C SER A 32 -4.54 -6.05 5.91
N ALA A 33 -4.23 -6.20 4.62
CA ALA A 33 -5.23 -6.41 3.56
C ALA A 33 -6.17 -7.62 3.81
N PRO A 34 -5.72 -8.77 4.34
CA PRO A 34 -6.60 -9.88 4.69
C PRO A 34 -7.68 -9.54 5.73
N ILE A 35 -7.50 -8.49 6.56
CA ILE A 35 -8.50 -8.05 7.54
C ILE A 35 -9.79 -7.59 6.83
N ALA A 36 -9.68 -6.87 5.71
CA ALA A 36 -10.83 -6.53 4.88
C ALA A 36 -11.38 -7.76 4.15
N ALA A 37 -10.50 -8.60 3.60
CA ALA A 37 -10.93 -9.80 2.87
C ALA A 37 -11.75 -10.75 3.76
N ALA A 38 -11.43 -10.84 5.05
CA ALA A 38 -12.16 -11.64 6.02
C ALA A 38 -13.61 -11.18 6.28
N ALA A 39 -13.94 -9.92 5.94
CA ALA A 39 -15.30 -9.39 6.08
C ALA A 39 -16.19 -9.69 4.86
N ALA A 40 -15.61 -10.18 3.76
CA ALA A 40 -16.36 -10.47 2.56
C ALA A 40 -17.17 -11.76 2.71
N GLN A 41 -18.38 -11.76 2.16
CA GLN A 41 -19.24 -12.94 2.11
C GLN A 41 -18.77 -13.85 0.98
N THR A 42 -18.08 -14.92 1.33
CA THR A 42 -17.61 -15.96 0.41
C THR A 42 -17.71 -17.32 1.07
N ASP A 43 -18.00 -18.34 0.27
CA ASP A 43 -18.12 -19.72 0.74
C ASP A 43 -16.75 -20.42 0.81
N GLU A 44 -15.75 -19.93 0.08
CA GLU A 44 -14.43 -20.54 -0.05
C GLU A 44 -13.32 -19.47 0.07
N PRO A 45 -12.33 -19.64 0.98
CA PRO A 45 -11.32 -18.61 1.24
C PRO A 45 -10.46 -18.27 0.02
N VAL A 46 -10.28 -19.23 -0.89
CA VAL A 46 -9.49 -19.06 -2.12
C VAL A 46 -10.16 -18.06 -3.08
N GLU A 47 -11.49 -17.97 -3.10
CA GLU A 47 -12.20 -17.02 -3.96
C GLU A 47 -11.89 -15.58 -3.57
N GLN A 48 -11.99 -15.28 -2.27
CA GLN A 48 -11.62 -13.95 -1.79
C GLN A 48 -10.13 -13.69 -1.85
N ALA A 49 -9.28 -14.71 -1.68
CA ALA A 49 -7.85 -14.53 -1.89
C ALA A 49 -7.51 -14.10 -3.32
N VAL A 50 -8.16 -14.69 -4.34
CA VAL A 50 -7.97 -14.31 -5.75
C VAL A 50 -8.46 -12.89 -6.01
N VAL A 51 -9.62 -12.50 -5.46
CA VAL A 51 -10.12 -11.12 -5.56
C VAL A 51 -9.17 -10.14 -4.87
N SER A 52 -8.73 -10.45 -3.65
CA SER A 52 -7.83 -9.59 -2.88
C SER A 52 -6.47 -9.39 -3.57
N MET A 53 -5.91 -10.43 -4.21
CA MET A 53 -4.67 -10.34 -5.00
C MET A 53 -4.77 -9.36 -6.19
N THR A 54 -5.97 -9.11 -6.73
CA THR A 54 -6.15 -8.10 -7.79
C THR A 54 -5.80 -6.68 -7.32
N GLY A 55 -5.92 -6.41 -6.01
CA GLY A 55 -5.57 -5.12 -5.43
C GLY A 55 -4.10 -4.76 -5.67
N THR A 56 -3.18 -5.68 -5.38
CA THR A 56 -1.74 -5.49 -5.62
C THR A 56 -1.42 -5.29 -7.10
N PHE A 57 -2.11 -6.01 -8.00
CA PHE A 57 -1.93 -5.84 -9.43
C PHE A 57 -2.38 -4.44 -9.91
N ILE A 58 -3.57 -4.01 -9.50
CA ILE A 58 -4.10 -2.69 -9.88
C ILE A 58 -3.22 -1.58 -9.30
N ASP A 59 -2.87 -1.66 -8.01
CA ASP A 59 -2.05 -0.64 -7.35
C ASP A 59 -0.66 -0.54 -7.99
N SER A 60 0.12 -1.62 -7.97
CA SER A 60 1.54 -1.54 -8.34
C SER A 60 1.78 -1.63 -9.86
N ILE A 61 1.12 -2.57 -10.54
CA ILE A 61 1.39 -2.85 -11.95
C ILE A 61 0.69 -1.84 -12.86
N ILE A 62 -0.50 -1.37 -12.49
CA ILE A 62 -1.23 -0.39 -13.28
C ILE A 62 -0.94 1.03 -12.76
N VAL A 63 -1.37 1.36 -11.55
CA VAL A 63 -1.40 2.76 -11.08
C VAL A 63 0.00 3.31 -10.79
N CYS A 64 0.84 2.61 -10.01
CA CYS A 64 2.20 3.05 -9.71
C CYS A 64 3.08 3.09 -10.96
N THR A 65 2.90 2.13 -11.87
CA THR A 65 3.67 2.10 -13.13
C THR A 65 3.28 3.27 -14.03
N LEU A 66 1.99 3.57 -14.20
CA LEU A 66 1.55 4.75 -14.96
C LEU A 66 2.06 6.05 -14.33
N THR A 67 2.06 6.14 -13.00
CA THR A 67 2.61 7.28 -12.28
C THR A 67 4.12 7.42 -12.54
N GLY A 68 4.89 6.34 -12.37
CA GLY A 68 6.34 6.33 -12.62
C GLY A 68 6.69 6.67 -14.06
N LEU A 69 5.95 6.13 -15.04
CA LEU A 69 6.11 6.47 -16.45
C LEU A 69 5.82 7.96 -16.72
N ALA A 70 4.75 8.51 -16.13
CA ALA A 70 4.45 9.93 -16.25
C ALA A 70 5.60 10.80 -15.69
N LEU A 71 6.17 10.43 -14.54
CA LEU A 71 7.33 11.13 -13.97
C LEU A 71 8.55 11.07 -14.90
N VAL A 72 8.86 9.89 -15.46
CA VAL A 72 10.04 9.68 -16.33
C VAL A 72 9.89 10.42 -17.66
N VAL A 73 8.73 10.29 -18.32
CA VAL A 73 8.46 10.90 -19.64
C VAL A 73 8.47 12.43 -19.57
N THR A 74 7.96 13.01 -18.49
CA THR A 74 7.88 14.47 -18.32
C THR A 74 9.18 15.10 -17.80
N GLY A 75 10.14 14.26 -17.35
CA GLY A 75 11.45 14.69 -16.86
C GLY A 75 11.45 15.34 -15.47
N VAL A 76 10.30 15.44 -14.79
CA VAL A 76 10.18 16.16 -13.51
C VAL A 76 10.99 15.55 -12.37
N TRP A 77 11.35 14.27 -12.49
CA TRP A 77 12.21 13.58 -11.53
C TRP A 77 13.64 14.16 -11.44
N THR A 78 14.04 15.03 -12.37
CA THR A 78 15.35 15.70 -12.40
C THR A 78 15.39 17.07 -11.73
N GLU A 79 14.24 17.61 -11.29
CA GLU A 79 14.10 19.01 -10.86
C GLU A 79 14.37 19.27 -9.37
N GLY A 80 14.87 18.27 -8.66
CA GLY A 80 15.27 18.39 -7.26
C GLY A 80 14.21 17.91 -6.27
N LYS A 81 14.64 17.75 -5.01
CA LYS A 81 13.86 17.09 -3.95
C LYS A 81 12.72 17.94 -3.39
N ASP A 82 12.77 19.25 -3.56
CA ASP A 82 11.78 20.18 -3.01
C ASP A 82 10.39 19.98 -3.64
N LEU A 83 10.34 19.39 -4.84
CA LEU A 83 9.11 19.07 -5.55
C LEU A 83 8.55 17.68 -5.20
N ALA A 84 9.20 16.89 -4.35
CA ALA A 84 8.82 15.48 -4.14
C ALA A 84 7.33 15.28 -3.76
N GLY A 85 6.76 16.20 -2.96
CA GLY A 85 5.35 16.13 -2.55
C GLY A 85 4.32 16.55 -3.62
N SER A 86 4.74 17.33 -4.62
CA SER A 86 3.89 17.84 -5.72
C SER A 86 4.31 17.31 -7.10
N MET A 87 5.30 16.43 -7.15
CA MET A 87 5.96 15.98 -8.38
C MET A 87 4.99 15.33 -9.36
N THR A 88 4.03 14.53 -8.88
CA THR A 88 2.99 13.93 -9.71
C THR A 88 2.05 14.99 -10.30
N GLN A 89 1.69 16.01 -9.53
CA GLN A 89 0.87 17.12 -10.05
C GLN A 89 1.63 17.88 -11.14
N HIS A 90 2.93 18.13 -10.95
CA HIS A 90 3.78 18.79 -11.95
C HIS A 90 3.96 17.94 -13.22
N ALA A 91 4.15 16.63 -13.08
CA ALA A 91 4.21 15.72 -14.22
C ALA A 91 2.92 15.79 -15.05
N PHE A 92 1.76 15.69 -14.42
CA PHE A 92 0.48 15.71 -15.14
C PHE A 92 0.16 17.08 -15.74
N SER A 93 0.51 18.18 -15.08
CA SER A 93 0.37 19.52 -15.65
C SER A 93 1.26 19.75 -16.88
N ARG A 94 2.41 19.05 -16.99
CA ARG A 94 3.26 19.10 -18.18
C ARG A 94 2.85 18.13 -19.27
N GLY A 95 2.39 16.94 -18.89
CA GLY A 95 2.10 15.85 -19.82
C GLY A 95 0.72 15.95 -20.47
N LEU A 96 -0.25 16.61 -19.82
CA LEU A 96 -1.59 16.79 -20.36
C LEU A 96 -1.76 18.16 -21.01
N PRO A 97 -2.50 18.26 -22.14
CA PRO A 97 -2.80 19.53 -22.75
C PRO A 97 -3.74 20.37 -21.86
N GLY A 98 -3.33 21.62 -21.57
CA GLY A 98 -4.06 22.58 -20.73
C GLY A 98 -3.61 22.59 -19.27
N GLU A 99 -4.26 23.41 -18.43
CA GLU A 99 -3.92 23.56 -17.00
C GLU A 99 -4.65 22.55 -16.08
N SER A 100 -5.41 21.62 -16.65
CA SER A 100 -6.29 20.71 -15.89
C SER A 100 -5.55 19.52 -15.26
N GLY A 101 -4.34 19.19 -15.72
CA GLY A 101 -3.60 18.00 -15.25
C GLY A 101 -3.37 17.99 -13.74
N GLY A 102 -2.96 19.12 -13.16
CA GLY A 102 -2.79 19.25 -11.72
C GLY A 102 -4.10 19.13 -10.93
N ILE A 103 -5.22 19.63 -11.48
CA ILE A 103 -6.55 19.54 -10.84
C ILE A 103 -7.02 18.08 -10.80
N VAL A 104 -6.85 17.34 -11.90
CA VAL A 104 -7.21 15.91 -11.97
C VAL A 104 -6.45 15.12 -10.92
N VAL A 105 -5.14 15.33 -10.81
CA VAL A 105 -4.32 14.68 -9.77
C VAL A 105 -4.76 15.13 -8.38
N GLY A 106 -5.06 16.41 -8.16
CA GLY A 106 -5.54 16.92 -6.88
C GLY A 106 -6.82 16.24 -6.40
N ILE A 107 -7.83 16.11 -7.27
CA ILE A 107 -9.07 15.39 -6.96
C ILE A 107 -8.77 13.91 -6.69
N GLY A 108 -7.93 13.28 -7.52
CA GLY A 108 -7.52 11.89 -7.33
C GLY A 108 -6.85 11.63 -5.99
N VAL A 109 -5.93 12.50 -5.55
CA VAL A 109 -5.26 12.40 -4.26
C VAL A 109 -6.23 12.52 -3.10
N ILE A 110 -7.24 13.41 -3.19
CA ILE A 110 -8.26 13.54 -2.14
C ILE A 110 -9.06 12.24 -2.01
N THR A 111 -9.54 11.69 -3.12
CA THR A 111 -10.31 10.42 -3.10
C THR A 111 -9.46 9.25 -2.62
N PHE A 112 -8.21 9.16 -3.08
CA PHE A 112 -7.28 8.09 -2.70
C PHE A 112 -6.90 8.15 -1.22
N ALA A 113 -6.54 9.33 -0.72
CA ALA A 113 -6.23 9.52 0.69
C ALA A 113 -7.45 9.20 1.57
N TYR A 114 -8.65 9.63 1.15
CA TYR A 114 -9.88 9.33 1.88
C TYR A 114 -10.17 7.83 1.95
N SER A 115 -10.07 7.09 0.83
CA SER A 115 -10.30 5.65 0.84
C SER A 115 -9.30 4.90 1.72
N SER A 116 -8.01 5.30 1.70
CA SER A 116 -6.99 4.74 2.59
C SER A 116 -7.28 5.03 4.06
N LEU A 117 -7.71 6.25 4.41
CA LEU A 117 -8.07 6.62 5.77
C LEU A 117 -9.21 5.76 6.32
N VAL A 118 -10.23 5.49 5.50
CA VAL A 118 -11.35 4.62 5.90
C VAL A 118 -10.91 3.17 6.05
N GLY A 119 -10.10 2.66 5.12
CA GLY A 119 -9.57 1.29 5.19
C GLY A 119 -8.73 1.05 6.45
N TRP A 120 -7.78 1.95 6.73
CA TRP A 120 -6.92 1.84 7.90
C TRP A 120 -7.65 2.09 9.22
N ALA A 121 -8.71 2.91 9.23
CA ALA A 121 -9.62 3.00 10.37
C ALA A 121 -10.23 1.63 10.69
N TYR A 122 -10.72 0.94 9.66
CA TYR A 122 -11.31 -0.39 9.83
C TYR A 122 -10.27 -1.42 10.29
N TYR A 123 -9.08 -1.44 9.69
CA TYR A 123 -8.01 -2.38 10.08
C TYR A 123 -7.63 -2.23 11.56
N GLY A 124 -7.32 -1.01 11.98
CA GLY A 124 -6.94 -0.78 13.37
C GLY A 124 -8.09 -0.96 14.35
N GLU A 125 -9.34 -0.73 13.93
CA GLU A 125 -10.52 -1.07 14.73
C GLU A 125 -10.60 -2.57 15.01
N ARG A 126 -10.46 -3.42 13.98
CA ARG A 126 -10.48 -4.89 14.14
C ARG A 126 -9.34 -5.36 15.04
N CYS A 127 -8.14 -4.81 14.90
CA CYS A 127 -7.01 -5.11 15.78
C CYS A 127 -7.26 -4.67 17.23
N THR A 128 -7.86 -3.50 17.43
CA THR A 128 -8.18 -2.96 18.77
C THR A 128 -9.30 -3.74 19.45
N GLU A 129 -10.29 -4.19 18.68
CA GLU A 129 -11.34 -5.09 19.16
C GLU A 129 -10.77 -6.46 19.55
N TYR A 130 -9.83 -7.01 18.78
CA TYR A 130 -9.15 -8.26 19.11
C TYR A 130 -8.40 -8.19 20.45
N LEU A 131 -7.71 -7.07 20.72
CA LEU A 131 -6.89 -6.90 21.93
C LEU A 131 -7.69 -6.49 23.17
N LEU A 132 -8.67 -5.59 23.02
CA LEU A 132 -9.34 -4.91 24.13
C LEU A 132 -10.86 -5.16 24.18
N GLY A 133 -11.41 -5.92 23.22
CA GLY A 133 -12.83 -6.25 23.12
C GLY A 133 -13.68 -5.13 22.51
N VAL A 134 -14.95 -5.44 22.21
CA VAL A 134 -15.89 -4.57 21.45
C VAL A 134 -16.06 -3.16 22.06
N LYS A 135 -15.88 -3.01 23.38
CA LYS A 135 -16.03 -1.72 24.07
C LYS A 135 -14.95 -0.71 23.69
N SER A 136 -13.81 -1.15 23.15
CA SER A 136 -12.70 -0.27 22.72
C SER A 136 -12.93 0.37 21.35
N VAL A 137 -13.89 -0.13 20.55
CA VAL A 137 -14.14 0.31 19.17
C VAL A 137 -14.48 1.80 19.08
N MET A 138 -15.43 2.28 19.90
CA MET A 138 -15.84 3.69 19.84
C MET A 138 -14.72 4.64 20.32
N PRO A 139 -14.00 4.37 21.43
CA PRO A 139 -12.79 5.11 21.78
C PRO A 139 -11.75 5.14 20.66
N TYR A 140 -11.50 4.01 19.98
CA TYR A 140 -10.56 3.93 18.86
C TYR A 140 -10.98 4.83 17.68
N ARG A 141 -12.25 4.82 17.28
CA ARG A 141 -12.76 5.68 16.20
C ARG A 141 -12.57 7.17 16.50
N ILE A 142 -12.84 7.58 17.74
CA ILE A 142 -12.64 8.97 18.17
C ILE A 142 -11.15 9.33 18.09
N LEU A 143 -10.28 8.46 18.63
CA LEU A 143 -8.83 8.65 18.58
C LEU A 143 -8.31 8.73 17.14
N TRP A 144 -8.81 7.89 16.24
CA TRP A 144 -8.46 7.88 14.83
C TRP A 144 -8.79 9.22 14.16
N VAL A 145 -10.00 9.76 14.36
CA VAL A 145 -10.38 11.07 13.79
C VAL A 145 -9.47 12.19 14.31
N VAL A 146 -9.14 12.20 15.60
CA VAL A 146 -8.21 13.18 16.18
C VAL A 146 -6.81 13.02 15.57
N ALA A 147 -6.33 11.78 15.42
CA ALA A 147 -5.02 11.49 14.83
C ALA A 147 -4.93 11.95 13.37
N VAL A 148 -6.01 11.80 12.59
CA VAL A 148 -6.07 12.32 11.20
C VAL A 148 -5.95 13.85 11.16
N VAL A 149 -6.65 14.55 12.04
CA VAL A 149 -6.55 16.02 12.13
C VAL A 149 -5.13 16.45 12.50
N VAL A 150 -4.53 15.83 13.53
CA VAL A 150 -3.14 16.11 13.91
C VAL A 150 -2.17 15.78 12.77
N GLY A 151 -2.37 14.65 12.10
CA GLY A 151 -1.56 14.20 10.97
C GLY A 151 -1.59 15.16 9.77
N SER A 152 -2.70 15.88 9.56
CA SER A 152 -2.79 16.89 8.50
C SER A 152 -1.94 18.15 8.74
N VAL A 153 -1.49 18.38 9.98
CA VAL A 153 -0.68 19.54 10.38
C VAL A 153 0.78 19.17 10.67
N GLY A 154 1.09 17.87 10.82
CA GLY A 154 2.41 17.37 11.18
C GLY A 154 3.45 17.37 10.05
N GLY A 155 4.74 17.25 10.41
CA GLY A 155 5.84 17.17 9.45
C GLY A 155 5.98 15.79 8.82
N LEU A 156 5.97 15.73 7.47
CA LEU A 156 5.98 14.50 6.66
C LEU A 156 7.09 13.51 7.04
N HIS A 157 8.33 13.98 7.29
CA HIS A 157 9.49 13.08 7.43
C HIS A 157 9.41 12.16 8.66
N ILE A 158 9.04 12.69 9.83
CA ILE A 158 8.93 11.91 11.07
C ILE A 158 7.83 10.85 10.94
N VAL A 159 6.74 11.18 10.25
CA VAL A 159 5.60 10.27 10.03
C VAL A 159 6.03 9.07 9.20
N TRP A 160 6.83 9.29 8.14
CA TRP A 160 7.34 8.19 7.30
C TRP A 160 8.24 7.24 8.07
N ASP A 161 9.17 7.75 8.88
CA ASP A 161 10.12 6.90 9.61
C ASP A 161 9.40 6.04 10.66
N ILE A 162 8.43 6.62 11.38
CA ILE A 162 7.61 5.88 12.34
C ILE A 162 6.76 4.83 11.63
N ALA A 163 6.13 5.19 10.50
CA ALA A 163 5.32 4.26 9.72
C ALA A 163 6.15 3.07 9.21
N ASP A 164 7.36 3.31 8.71
CA ASP A 164 8.24 2.25 8.22
C ASP A 164 8.62 1.25 9.34
N VAL A 165 8.90 1.75 10.55
CA VAL A 165 9.19 0.89 11.71
C VAL A 165 7.97 0.06 12.11
N LEU A 166 6.79 0.68 12.21
CA LEU A 166 5.55 0.00 12.58
C LEU A 166 5.15 -1.05 11.53
N ASN A 167 5.27 -0.72 10.25
CA ASN A 167 5.03 -1.65 9.16
C ASN A 167 5.98 -2.85 9.21
N GLY A 168 7.26 -2.63 9.54
CA GLY A 168 8.22 -3.71 9.78
C GLY A 168 7.80 -4.62 10.93
N LEU A 169 7.32 -4.05 12.04
CA LEU A 169 6.81 -4.81 13.18
C LEU A 169 5.54 -5.60 12.88
N MET A 170 4.68 -5.12 11.96
CA MET A 170 3.50 -5.84 11.49
C MET A 170 3.88 -6.97 10.51
N ALA A 171 4.80 -6.69 9.59
CA ALA A 171 5.24 -7.65 8.58
C ALA A 171 5.93 -8.87 9.19
N LEU A 172 6.79 -8.66 10.20
CA LEU A 172 7.59 -9.73 10.80
C LEU A 172 6.76 -10.93 11.31
N PRO A 173 5.78 -10.78 12.24
CA PRO A 173 4.96 -11.90 12.69
C PRO A 173 4.10 -12.48 11.57
N ASN A 174 3.57 -11.63 10.68
CA ASN A 174 2.74 -12.09 9.57
C ASN A 174 3.51 -12.99 8.59
N LEU A 175 4.73 -12.60 8.20
CA LEU A 175 5.58 -13.38 7.31
C LEU A 175 5.98 -14.72 7.94
N ILE A 176 6.29 -14.74 9.24
CA ILE A 176 6.57 -15.99 9.96
C ILE A 176 5.35 -16.93 9.90
N ALA A 177 4.15 -16.39 10.15
CA ALA A 177 2.91 -17.17 10.08
C ALA A 177 2.64 -17.70 8.66
N LEU A 178 2.82 -16.88 7.62
CA LEU A 178 2.65 -17.29 6.23
C LEU A 178 3.61 -18.41 5.83
N LEU A 179 4.87 -18.34 6.27
CA LEU A 179 5.85 -19.41 6.01
C LEU A 179 5.46 -20.70 6.73
N ALA A 180 5.07 -20.62 8.01
CA ALA A 180 4.64 -21.77 8.80
C ALA A 180 3.35 -22.42 8.24
N LEU A 181 2.42 -21.62 7.73
CA LEU A 181 1.12 -22.05 7.20
C LEU A 181 1.12 -22.27 5.68
N SER A 182 2.27 -22.13 5.01
CA SER A 182 2.39 -22.26 3.55
C SER A 182 1.83 -23.60 3.02
N GLY A 183 1.99 -24.69 3.77
CA GLY A 183 1.43 -26.00 3.43
C GLY A 183 -0.10 -26.03 3.44
N VAL A 184 -0.74 -25.32 4.38
CA VAL A 184 -2.21 -25.19 4.46
C VAL A 184 -2.70 -24.40 3.26
N ILE A 185 -2.10 -23.24 2.98
CA ILE A 185 -2.46 -22.38 1.86
C ILE A 185 -2.35 -23.14 0.53
N ALA A 186 -1.25 -23.88 0.32
CA ALA A 186 -1.04 -24.67 -0.88
C ALA A 186 -2.07 -25.80 -1.03
N LYS A 187 -2.49 -26.43 0.07
CA LYS A 187 -3.51 -27.46 0.06
C LYS A 187 -4.89 -26.90 -0.31
N GLU A 188 -5.36 -25.88 0.42
CA GLU A 188 -6.66 -25.24 0.17
C GLU A 188 -6.77 -24.72 -1.27
N THR A 189 -5.69 -24.10 -1.79
CA THR A 189 -5.65 -23.61 -3.17
C THR A 189 -5.81 -24.74 -4.18
N ARG A 190 -5.09 -25.85 -4.01
CA ARG A 190 -5.21 -27.01 -4.92
C ARG A 190 -6.59 -27.64 -4.86
N ASP A 191 -7.13 -27.82 -3.65
CA ASP A 191 -8.43 -28.45 -3.45
C ASP A 191 -9.55 -27.61 -4.09
N TYR A 192 -9.50 -26.28 -3.95
CA TYR A 192 -10.43 -25.36 -4.62
C TYR A 192 -10.42 -25.50 -6.15
N TRP A 193 -9.23 -25.44 -6.77
CA TRP A 193 -9.13 -25.55 -8.23
C TRP A 193 -9.47 -26.95 -8.75
N ALA A 194 -9.18 -28.00 -8.00
CA ALA A 194 -9.57 -29.36 -8.34
C ALA A 194 -11.10 -29.53 -8.31
N LYS A 195 -11.79 -28.99 -7.30
CA LYS A 195 -13.27 -28.96 -7.25
C LYS A 195 -13.84 -28.21 -8.46
N LYS A 196 -13.30 -27.03 -8.77
CA LYS A 196 -13.77 -26.18 -9.88
C LYS A 196 -13.52 -26.77 -11.27
N ALA A 197 -12.52 -27.62 -11.44
CA ALA A 197 -12.26 -28.31 -12.69
C ALA A 197 -13.18 -29.53 -12.92
N ASN A 198 -13.75 -30.09 -11.84
CA ASN A 198 -14.56 -31.30 -11.86
C ASN A 198 -16.08 -31.04 -11.78
N GLY A 199 -16.50 -29.78 -11.62
CA GLY A 199 -17.90 -29.35 -11.61
C GLY A 199 -18.17 -28.35 -12.72
#